data_AF-A0A953IKA6-F1
#
_entry.id   AF-A0A953IKA6-F1
#
_cell.length_a   1.000
_cell.length_b   1.000
_cell.length_c   1.000
_cell.angle_alpha   90.00
_cell.angle_beta   90.00
_cell.angle_gamma   90.00
#
_symmetry.space_group_name_H-M   'P 1'
#
loop_
_entity.id
_entity.type
_entity.pdbx_description
1 polymer ?
#
loop_
_entity_poly.entity_id
_entity_poly.type
_entity_poly.pdbx_seq_one_letter_code
_entity_poly.pdbx_strand_id
1 'polypeptide(L)'
;MPEFDLAVRPARSEYADSHAGYVAAAPDGDILATLEREGARAVAMFRALPPGRADFAYAPGKWSIREVLAHVSDSERVFAYRALRFGRADSTPLAGFDQELW
;
A
#
# COMPACT_ATOMS: atom_id res chain seq x y z
N MET A 1 4.97 6.74 25.92
CA MET A 1 4.95 6.36 24.49
C MET A 1 5.91 7.31 23.80
N PRO A 2 6.91 6.84 23.03
CA PRO A 2 7.70 7.76 22.23
C PRO A 2 6.75 8.56 21.33
N GLU A 3 7.02 9.85 21.20
CA GLU A 3 6.28 10.75 20.33
C GLU A 3 6.70 10.41 18.89
N PHE A 4 5.80 9.78 18.13
CA PHE A 4 6.05 9.49 16.72
C PHE A 4 5.71 10.74 15.91
N ASP A 5 6.73 11.38 15.36
CA ASP A 5 6.53 12.47 14.40
C ASP A 5 6.12 11.86 13.05
N LEU A 6 4.85 12.02 12.71
CA LEU A 6 4.25 11.52 11.46
C LEU A 6 4.79 12.23 10.21
N ALA A 7 5.53 13.32 10.36
CA ALA A 7 6.16 14.04 9.26
C ALA A 7 7.61 13.60 9.00
N VAL A 8 8.21 12.82 9.90
CA VAL A 8 9.61 12.39 9.77
C VAL A 8 9.69 11.09 8.99
N ARG A 9 10.48 11.13 7.91
CA ARG A 9 10.81 9.95 7.12
C ARG A 9 11.71 9.01 7.95
N PRO A 10 11.48 7.68 7.89
CA PRO A 10 12.34 6.75 8.61
C PRO A 10 13.80 6.84 8.12
N ALA A 11 14.74 6.68 9.05
CA ALA A 11 16.15 6.58 8.75
C ALA A 11 16.46 5.29 8.00
N ARG A 12 17.57 5.28 7.25
CA ARG A 12 17.96 4.11 6.43
C ARG A 12 18.12 2.82 7.23
N SER A 13 18.47 2.91 8.51
CA SER A 13 18.61 1.79 9.44
C SER A 13 17.27 1.17 9.88
N GLU A 14 16.14 1.80 9.60
CA GLU A 14 14.82 1.37 10.08
C GLU A 14 14.06 0.47 9.07
N TYR A 15 14.61 0.28 7.86
CA TYR A 15 13.98 -0.55 6.83
C TYR A 15 15.02 -1.24 5.95
N ALA A 16 14.62 -2.38 5.38
CA ALA A 16 15.50 -3.17 4.52
C ALA A 16 15.86 -2.42 3.23
N ASP A 17 17.01 -2.76 2.64
CA ASP A 17 17.57 -1.99 1.54
C ASP A 17 16.62 -1.88 0.33
N SER A 18 15.91 -2.96 0.05
CA SER A 18 14.89 -3.08 -1.01
C SER A 18 13.73 -2.09 -0.88
N HIS A 19 13.51 -1.48 0.29
CA HIS A 19 12.43 -0.52 0.50
C HIS A 19 12.84 0.95 0.28
N ALA A 20 14.11 1.25 -0.02
CA ALA A 20 14.58 2.62 -0.23
C ALA A 20 13.79 3.35 -1.32
N GLY A 21 13.49 2.69 -2.44
CA GLY A 21 12.72 3.30 -3.52
C GLY A 21 11.32 3.73 -3.06
N TYR A 22 10.63 2.86 -2.32
CA TYR A 22 9.29 3.17 -1.79
C TYR A 22 9.34 4.27 -0.74
N VAL A 23 10.28 4.16 0.21
CA VAL A 23 10.46 5.18 1.23
C VAL A 23 10.74 6.51 0.56
N ALA A 24 11.66 6.61 -0.42
CA ALA A 24 11.98 7.85 -1.13
C ALA A 24 10.84 8.40 -2.00
N ALA A 25 9.98 7.54 -2.55
CA ALA A 25 8.85 7.96 -3.37
C ALA A 25 7.70 8.61 -2.59
N ALA A 26 7.61 8.35 -1.28
CA ALA A 26 6.62 9.02 -0.44
C ALA A 26 6.89 10.54 -0.37
N PRO A 27 5.86 11.40 -0.44
CA PRO A 27 6.03 12.84 -0.25
C PRO A 27 6.41 13.15 1.20
N ASP A 28 7.07 14.30 1.42
CA ASP A 28 7.31 14.81 2.78
C ASP A 28 6.01 15.29 3.44
N GLY A 29 6.00 15.31 4.78
CA GLY A 29 4.87 15.77 5.59
C GLY A 29 4.12 14.62 6.26
N ASP A 30 2.97 14.94 6.85
CA ASP A 30 2.16 13.99 7.62
C ASP A 30 1.75 12.78 6.76
N ILE A 31 2.25 11.60 7.14
CA ILE A 31 2.00 10.36 6.43
C ILE A 31 0.53 9.94 6.47
N LEU A 32 -0.20 10.21 7.55
CA LEU A 32 -1.63 9.87 7.65
C LEU A 32 -2.47 10.75 6.72
N ALA A 33 -2.18 12.05 6.69
CA ALA A 33 -2.83 12.97 5.75
C ALA A 33 -2.49 12.60 4.28
N THR A 34 -1.28 12.10 4.03
CA THR A 34 -0.89 11.59 2.72
C THR A 34 -1.65 10.32 2.34
N LEU A 35 -1.78 9.34 3.24
CA LEU A 35 -2.53 8.11 2.99
C LEU A 35 -4.02 8.41 2.70
N GLU A 36 -4.65 9.32 3.45
CA GLU A 36 -6.05 9.70 3.21
C GLU A 36 -6.22 10.32 1.81
N ARG A 37 -5.35 11.27 1.44
CA ARG A 37 -5.41 11.93 0.14
C ARG A 37 -5.16 10.97 -1.02
N GLU A 38 -4.12 10.15 -0.95
CA GLU A 38 -3.80 9.21 -2.03
C GLU A 38 -4.85 8.09 -2.13
N GLY A 39 -5.43 7.64 -1.01
CA GLY A 39 -6.56 6.72 -1.01
C GLY A 39 -7.79 7.30 -1.72
N ALA A 40 -8.16 8.54 -1.42
CA ALA A 40 -9.25 9.24 -2.10
C ALA A 40 -8.97 9.41 -3.60
N ARG A 41 -7.72 9.74 -3.97
CA ARG A 41 -7.28 9.86 -5.37
C ARG A 41 -7.36 8.52 -6.11
N ALA A 42 -6.92 7.43 -5.49
CA ALA A 42 -7.00 6.09 -6.09
C ALA A 42 -8.45 5.69 -6.35
N VAL A 43 -9.35 5.89 -5.38
CA VAL A 43 -10.79 5.63 -5.55
C VAL A 43 -11.38 6.46 -6.69
N ALA A 44 -11.05 7.75 -6.76
CA ALA A 44 -11.50 8.63 -7.85
C ALA A 44 -11.00 8.15 -9.22
N MET A 45 -9.73 7.72 -9.31
CA MET A 45 -9.14 7.17 -10.53
C MET A 45 -9.88 5.92 -11.01
N PHE A 46 -10.14 4.96 -10.12
CA PHE A 46 -10.86 3.73 -10.48
C PHE A 46 -12.33 4.01 -10.85
N ARG A 47 -12.99 4.95 -10.19
CA ARG A 47 -14.37 5.36 -10.54
C ARG A 47 -14.46 6.08 -11.89
N ALA A 48 -13.39 6.74 -12.32
CA ALA A 48 -13.32 7.43 -13.61
C ALA A 48 -13.02 6.48 -14.78
N LEU A 49 -12.89 5.17 -14.55
CA LEU A 49 -12.64 4.21 -15.62
C LEU A 49 -13.81 4.19 -16.62
N PRO A 50 -13.51 4.28 -17.93
CA PRO A 50 -14.54 4.13 -18.95
C PRO A 50 -15.22 2.75 -18.87
N PRO A 51 -16.52 2.65 -19.21
CA PRO A 51 -17.19 1.36 -19.33
C PRO A 51 -16.41 0.38 -20.21
N GLY A 52 -16.31 -0.87 -19.78
CA GLY A 52 -15.59 -1.94 -20.49
C GLY A 52 -14.06 -1.91 -20.36
N ARG A 53 -13.45 -0.96 -19.64
CA ARG A 53 -12.00 -0.93 -19.41
C ARG A 53 -11.51 -1.82 -18.28
N ALA A 54 -12.39 -2.29 -17.39
CA ALA A 54 -12.00 -3.08 -16.22
C ALA A 54 -11.19 -4.33 -16.59
N ASP A 55 -11.54 -5.01 -17.69
CA ASP A 55 -10.91 -6.26 -18.11
C ASP A 55 -9.73 -6.04 -19.08
N PHE A 56 -9.29 -4.80 -19.29
CA PHE A 56 -8.14 -4.49 -20.15
C PHE A 56 -6.82 -4.89 -19.47
N ALA A 57 -6.04 -5.72 -20.15
CA ALA A 57 -4.64 -6.02 -19.84
C ALA A 57 -3.74 -5.55 -21.00
N TYR A 58 -2.60 -4.93 -20.69
CA TYR A 58 -1.74 -4.31 -21.70
C TYR A 58 -0.85 -5.31 -22.46
N ALA A 59 -0.71 -6.53 -21.96
CA ALA A 59 0.02 -7.61 -22.61
C ALA A 59 -0.49 -8.98 -22.12
N PRO A 60 -0.28 -10.06 -22.88
CA PRO A 60 -0.60 -11.42 -22.43
C PRO A 60 0.09 -11.76 -21.10
N GLY A 61 -0.66 -12.36 -20.17
CA GLY A 61 -0.15 -12.74 -18.84
C GLY A 61 0.08 -11.58 -17.87
N LYS A 62 -0.41 -10.37 -18.18
CA LYS A 62 -0.43 -9.25 -17.24
C LYS A 62 -1.82 -9.07 -16.66
N TRP A 63 -1.89 -8.62 -15.41
CA TRP A 63 -3.14 -8.31 -14.76
C TRP A 63 -3.93 -7.26 -15.54
N SER A 64 -5.23 -7.50 -15.63
CA SER A 64 -6.24 -6.53 -15.99
C SER A 64 -6.35 -5.44 -14.92
N ILE A 65 -6.99 -4.32 -15.27
CA ILE A 65 -7.25 -3.24 -14.31
C ILE A 65 -8.08 -3.74 -13.10
N ARG A 66 -9.01 -4.68 -13.33
CA ARG A 66 -9.81 -5.33 -12.28
C ARG A 66 -8.95 -6.14 -11.32
N GLU A 67 -8.03 -6.94 -11.85
CA GLU A 67 -7.12 -7.76 -11.04
C GLU A 67 -6.17 -6.86 -10.23
N VAL A 68 -5.65 -5.78 -10.82
CA VAL A 68 -4.86 -4.77 -10.08
C VAL A 68 -5.66 -4.18 -8.92
N LEU A 69 -6.94 -3.83 -9.14
CA LEU A 69 -7.79 -3.28 -8.09
C LEU A 69 -8.06 -4.32 -6.96
N ALA A 70 -8.26 -5.59 -7.31
CA ALA A 70 -8.40 -6.66 -6.33
C ALA A 70 -7.12 -6.82 -5.49
N HIS A 71 -5.97 -6.93 -6.16
CA HIS A 71 -4.66 -7.03 -5.51
C HIS A 71 -4.37 -5.86 -4.55
N VAL A 72 -4.65 -4.61 -4.96
CA VAL A 72 -4.51 -3.44 -4.08
C VAL A 72 -5.47 -3.55 -2.89
N SER A 73 -6.72 -3.95 -3.12
CA SER A 73 -7.73 -4.09 -2.05
C SER A 73 -7.37 -5.13 -1.00
N ASP A 74 -6.72 -6.23 -1.39
CA ASP A 74 -6.26 -7.27 -0.47
C ASP A 74 -4.97 -6.87 0.23
N SER A 75 -4.06 -6.20 -0.48
CA SER A 75 -2.85 -5.63 0.13
C SER A 75 -3.18 -4.61 1.22
N GLU A 76 -4.16 -3.72 1.00
CA GLU A 76 -4.64 -2.77 2.02
C GLU A 76 -5.15 -3.47 3.28
N ARG A 77 -5.88 -4.60 3.13
CA ARG A 77 -6.35 -5.39 4.28
C ARG A 77 -5.19 -6.00 5.05
N VAL A 78 -4.20 -6.55 4.35
CA VAL A 78 -3.00 -7.11 4.96
C VAL A 78 -2.21 -6.03 5.70
N PHE A 79 -2.01 -4.86 5.10
CA PHE A 79 -1.26 -3.77 5.73
C PHE A 79 -2.00 -3.14 6.91
N ALA A 80 -3.32 -2.94 6.81
CA ALA A 80 -4.14 -2.47 7.93
C ALA A 80 -4.08 -3.44 9.11
N TYR A 81 -4.14 -4.75 8.83
CA TYR A 81 -3.96 -5.78 9.85
C TYR A 81 -2.56 -5.70 10.50
N ARG A 82 -1.49 -5.61 9.69
CA ARG A 82 -0.12 -5.47 10.21
C ARG A 82 0.06 -4.21 11.06
N ALA A 83 -0.50 -3.07 10.64
CA ALA A 83 -0.49 -1.84 11.42
C ALA A 83 -1.14 -2.02 12.80
N LEU A 84 -2.28 -2.74 12.86
CA LEU A 84 -2.92 -3.09 14.14
C LEU A 84 -2.01 -3.96 15.02
N ARG A 85 -1.32 -4.96 14.44
CA ARG A 85 -0.38 -5.82 15.19
C ARG A 85 0.77 -5.00 15.77
N PHE A 86 1.36 -4.11 14.97
CA PHE A 86 2.42 -3.21 15.42
C PHE A 86 1.97 -2.27 16.53
N GLY A 87 0.78 -1.66 16.39
CA GLY A 87 0.21 -0.79 17.43
C GLY A 87 -0.07 -1.51 18.76
N ARG A 88 -0.18 -2.84 18.74
CA ARG A 88 -0.35 -3.68 19.94
C ARG A 88 0.95 -4.32 20.43
N ALA A 89 2.10 -3.97 19.83
CA ALA A 89 3.39 -4.60 20.11
C ALA A 89 3.35 -6.14 20.01
N ASP A 90 2.52 -6.66 19.11
CA ASP A 90 2.41 -8.11 18.91
C ASP A 90 3.63 -8.64 18.15
N SER A 91 4.38 -9.53 18.81
CA SER A 91 5.63 -10.08 18.31
C SER A 91 5.47 -11.34 17.45
N THR A 92 4.24 -11.75 17.12
CA THR A 92 4.04 -12.93 16.27
C THR A 92 4.61 -12.67 14.87
N PRO A 93 5.37 -13.61 14.28
CA PRO A 93 5.90 -13.45 12.94
C PRO A 93 4.81 -13.12 11.92
N LEU A 94 5.07 -12.10 11.10
CA LEU A 94 4.18 -11.72 10.02
C LEU A 94 4.41 -12.64 8.83
N ALA A 95 3.44 -13.52 8.57
CA ALA A 95 3.47 -14.35 7.38
C ALA A 95 3.48 -13.49 6.10
N GLY A 96 4.20 -13.96 5.09
CA GLY A 96 4.00 -13.50 3.72
C GLY A 96 2.61 -13.91 3.21
N PHE A 97 2.17 -13.30 2.12
CA PHE A 97 1.00 -13.74 1.37
C PHE A 97 1.38 -13.91 -0.10
N ASP A 98 0.68 -14.79 -0.79
CA ASP A 98 0.87 -15.01 -2.21
C ASP A 98 -0.03 -14.06 -2.99
N GLN A 99 0.58 -13.02 -3.52
CA GLN A 99 -0.08 -11.98 -4.30
C GLN A 99 -0.56 -12.42 -5.69
N GLU A 100 -0.16 -13.60 -6.16
CA GLU A 100 -0.68 -14.17 -7.42
C GLU A 100 -1.90 -15.06 -7.18
N LEU A 101 -2.07 -15.56 -5.94
CA LEU A 101 -3.25 -16.33 -5.54
C LEU A 101 -4.39 -15.45 -5.01
N TRP A 102 -4.08 -14.22 -4.59
CA TRP A 102 -5.00 -13.29 -3.95
C TRP A 102 -5.30 -12.12 -4.89
#